data_AF-A0A4Q1AM01-F1
#
_entry.id   AF-A0A4Q1AM01-F1
#
_cell.length_a   1.000
_cell.length_b   1.000
_cell.length_c   1.000
_cell.angle_alpha   90.00
_cell.angle_beta   90.00
_cell.angle_gamma   90.00
#
_symmetry.space_group_name_H-M   'P 1'
#
loop_
_entity.id
_entity.type
_entity.pdbx_description
1 polymer ?
#
loop_
_entity_poly.entity_id
_entity_poly.type
_entity_poly.pdbx_seq_one_letter_code
_entity_poly.pdbx_strand_id
1 'polypeptide(L)'
;MKKLFFNAIFFSALTVIFIGCSTASKTEQMDTQDPKIEEPKEKIIIKEKIVYKEKKVPVYITKEPKQKDSKIILGNYEYVYIPSENLKLKAKIDTGATTTSLHATNIKAFERDGKKWVKFTLENEKGELINKALPISRIVYIKRHGAKNQKRYVVQMRINVANSSQLVDVTLTDRSKFSYPVLIGKNFLTGMVLVDVSKKFTQEPIKKAK
;
A
#
# COMPACT_ATOMS: atom_id res chain seq x y z
N MET A 1 -6.31 31.52 51.82
CA MET A 1 -5.31 31.29 52.89
C MET A 1 -5.07 29.78 53.03
N LYS A 2 -3.78 29.37 52.92
CA LYS A 2 -3.11 28.15 53.44
C LYS A 2 -3.71 26.77 53.04
N LYS A 3 -3.03 25.97 52.19
CA LYS A 3 -1.96 24.96 52.48
C LYS A 3 -2.52 23.74 53.25
N LEU A 4 -2.20 22.46 52.99
CA LEU A 4 -0.87 21.85 52.82
C LEU A 4 -1.00 20.35 52.41
N PHE A 5 0.09 19.80 51.86
CA PHE A 5 0.37 18.42 51.41
C PHE A 5 0.43 17.36 52.52
N PHE A 6 0.35 16.05 52.16
CA PHE A 6 1.03 14.99 52.90
C PHE A 6 1.47 13.81 52.01
N ASN A 7 2.77 13.48 52.09
CA ASN A 7 3.48 12.32 51.52
C ASN A 7 3.47 11.16 52.54
N ALA A 8 3.42 9.91 52.06
CA ALA A 8 3.64 8.73 52.90
C ALA A 8 5.03 8.15 52.64
N ILE A 9 5.83 8.06 53.71
CA ILE A 9 7.14 7.41 53.81
C ILE A 9 6.93 6.14 54.64
N PHE A 10 7.40 4.99 54.16
CA PHE A 10 7.51 3.77 54.96
C PHE A 10 8.99 3.39 55.08
N PHE A 11 9.49 3.45 56.32
CA PHE A 11 10.80 2.93 56.75
C PHE A 11 10.61 1.47 57.18
N SER A 12 11.53 0.59 56.78
CA SER A 12 11.75 -0.70 57.45
C SER A 12 13.23 -1.06 57.36
N ALA A 13 13.81 -1.33 58.51
CA ALA A 13 15.24 -1.58 58.72
C ALA A 13 15.53 -3.08 58.95
N LEU A 14 16.75 -3.47 58.51
CA LEU A 14 17.68 -4.43 59.13
C LEU A 14 17.29 -5.92 59.23
N THR A 15 18.07 -6.82 58.61
CA THR A 15 19.11 -7.65 59.28
C THR A 15 19.89 -8.50 58.25
N VAL A 16 21.21 -8.53 58.41
CA VAL A 16 22.23 -9.25 57.62
C VAL A 16 22.61 -10.55 58.32
N ILE A 17 22.71 -11.68 57.60
CA ILE A 17 23.70 -12.75 57.90
C ILE A 17 24.24 -13.33 56.57
N PHE A 18 25.57 -13.33 56.48
CA PHE A 18 26.44 -13.93 55.46
C PHE A 18 26.47 -15.47 55.54
N ILE A 19 26.70 -16.14 54.40
CA ILE A 19 27.75 -17.15 54.18
C ILE A 19 27.96 -17.24 52.66
N GLY A 20 29.20 -17.05 52.21
CA GLY A 20 29.62 -17.19 50.81
C GLY A 20 30.44 -18.46 50.58
N CYS A 21 30.72 -18.73 49.30
CA CYS A 21 31.99 -19.28 48.82
C CYS A 21 32.03 -19.13 47.28
N SER A 22 32.91 -18.27 46.76
CA SER A 22 34.09 -18.63 45.91
C SER A 22 33.78 -18.75 44.41
N THR A 23 34.52 -18.14 43.47
CA THR A 23 35.84 -17.49 43.49
C THR A 23 36.01 -16.55 42.29
N ALA A 24 36.65 -15.41 42.58
CA ALA A 24 37.69 -14.70 41.82
C ALA A 24 37.43 -14.20 40.37
N SER A 25 37.21 -12.89 40.28
CA SER A 25 37.65 -12.04 39.17
C SER A 25 39.11 -11.58 39.37
N LYS A 26 39.85 -11.35 38.28
CA LYS A 26 40.89 -10.32 38.25
C LYS A 26 40.94 -9.60 36.89
N THR A 27 41.01 -8.29 37.04
CA THR A 27 41.09 -7.13 36.13
C THR A 27 42.31 -7.19 35.20
N GLU A 28 42.27 -6.60 33.99
CA GLU A 28 42.75 -5.23 33.68
C GLU A 28 42.77 -4.91 32.16
N GLN A 29 42.87 -3.61 31.85
CA GLN A 29 42.57 -2.92 30.60
C GLN A 29 43.76 -2.81 29.61
N MET A 30 43.39 -2.78 28.32
CA MET A 30 43.81 -1.87 27.22
C MET A 30 45.29 -1.83 26.78
N ASP A 31 45.55 -2.40 25.59
CA ASP A 31 46.53 -1.88 24.64
C ASP A 31 45.98 -1.98 23.20
N THR A 32 46.19 -0.92 22.43
CA THR A 32 45.81 -0.69 21.04
C THR A 32 46.77 -1.40 20.10
N GLN A 33 46.26 -2.24 19.19
CA GLN A 33 46.97 -2.71 18.00
C GLN A 33 45.97 -2.98 16.86
N ASP A 34 46.24 -2.40 15.69
CA ASP A 34 45.42 -2.50 14.47
C ASP A 34 45.17 -3.96 14.03
N PRO A 35 43.98 -4.32 13.53
CA PRO A 35 43.75 -5.67 13.03
C PRO A 35 44.41 -5.87 11.67
N LYS A 36 45.51 -6.63 11.65
CA LYS A 36 46.01 -7.32 10.45
C LYS A 36 44.98 -8.35 10.00
N ILE A 37 44.55 -8.21 8.75
CA ILE A 37 43.69 -9.14 8.03
C ILE A 37 44.46 -10.46 7.84
N GLU A 38 44.01 -11.55 8.47
CA GLU A 38 44.43 -12.90 8.10
C GLU A 38 43.56 -13.40 6.95
N GLU A 39 44.20 -13.72 5.82
CA GLU A 39 43.53 -14.29 4.66
C GLU A 39 42.95 -15.68 4.96
N PRO A 40 41.69 -15.97 4.58
CA PRO A 40 41.09 -17.27 4.83
C PRO A 40 41.73 -18.35 3.96
N LYS A 41 42.19 -19.43 4.59
CA LYS A 41 42.68 -20.64 3.92
C LYS A 41 41.54 -21.30 3.11
N GLU A 42 41.75 -21.42 1.81
CA GLU A 42 40.82 -21.96 0.83
C GLU A 42 40.59 -23.47 1.06
N LYS A 43 39.37 -23.85 1.45
CA LYS A 43 38.91 -25.25 1.38
C LYS A 43 38.33 -25.50 -0.01
N ILE A 44 39.04 -26.33 -0.79
CA ILE A 44 38.65 -26.79 -2.12
C ILE A 44 37.35 -27.61 -1.99
N ILE A 45 36.22 -27.00 -2.37
CA ILE A 45 34.97 -27.71 -2.62
C ILE A 45 35.01 -28.20 -4.07
N ILE A 46 34.94 -29.50 -4.23
CA ILE A 46 34.88 -30.20 -5.52
C ILE A 46 33.69 -29.66 -6.30
N LYS A 47 33.94 -28.95 -7.41
CA LYS A 47 32.94 -28.49 -8.36
C LYS A 47 32.41 -29.71 -9.12
N GLU A 48 31.28 -30.26 -8.72
CA GLU A 48 30.48 -31.09 -9.61
C GLU A 48 30.05 -30.23 -10.81
N LYS A 49 30.65 -30.48 -11.97
CA LYS A 49 30.21 -29.93 -13.25
C LYS A 49 28.81 -30.47 -13.55
N ILE A 50 27.80 -29.71 -13.18
CA ILE A 50 26.44 -29.92 -13.69
C ILE A 50 26.48 -29.55 -15.18
N VAL A 51 26.64 -30.56 -16.03
CA VAL A 51 26.55 -30.44 -17.49
C VAL A 51 25.08 -30.29 -17.85
N TYR A 52 24.63 -29.06 -18.05
CA TYR A 52 23.30 -28.81 -18.60
C TYR A 52 23.28 -29.21 -20.07
N LYS A 53 22.64 -30.33 -20.39
CA LYS A 53 22.25 -30.66 -21.77
C LYS A 53 21.21 -29.64 -22.23
N GLU A 54 21.55 -28.81 -23.22
CA GLU A 54 20.59 -27.95 -23.90
C GLU A 54 19.53 -28.82 -24.58
N LYS A 55 18.36 -28.95 -23.96
CA LYS A 55 17.15 -29.39 -24.68
C LYS A 55 16.73 -28.22 -25.57
N LYS A 56 16.90 -28.39 -26.88
CA LYS A 56 16.29 -27.50 -27.88
C LYS A 56 14.76 -27.55 -27.71
N VAL A 57 14.22 -26.56 -27.01
CA VAL A 57 12.77 -26.35 -26.93
C VAL A 57 12.36 -25.77 -28.29
N PRO A 58 11.35 -26.32 -28.98
CA PRO A 58 10.91 -25.74 -30.24
C PRO A 58 10.45 -24.31 -30.00
N VAL A 59 11.13 -23.36 -30.64
CA VAL A 59 10.73 -21.96 -30.70
C VAL A 59 9.46 -21.90 -31.54
N TYR A 60 8.30 -21.83 -30.89
CA TYR A 60 7.06 -21.50 -31.56
C TYR A 60 7.14 -20.04 -31.96
N ILE A 61 7.50 -19.77 -33.23
CA ILE A 61 7.27 -18.46 -33.84
C ILE A 61 5.76 -18.30 -33.96
N THR A 62 5.13 -17.81 -32.90
CA THR A 62 3.80 -17.22 -33.02
C THR A 62 3.97 -16.04 -33.97
N LYS A 63 3.36 -16.13 -35.16
CA LYS A 63 3.21 -14.98 -36.07
C LYS A 63 2.79 -13.78 -35.22
N GLU A 64 3.64 -12.77 -35.14
CA GLU A 64 3.32 -11.58 -34.36
C GLU A 64 1.99 -11.02 -34.88
N PRO A 65 0.98 -10.84 -34.01
CA PRO A 65 -0.17 -10.05 -34.41
C PRO A 65 0.33 -8.63 -34.63
N LYS A 66 0.30 -8.16 -35.88
CA LYS A 66 0.37 -6.74 -36.19
C LYS A 66 -0.79 -6.06 -35.48
N GLN A 67 -0.53 -5.42 -34.33
CA GLN A 67 -1.42 -4.39 -33.83
C GLN A 67 -0.64 -3.36 -32.99
N LYS A 68 -0.49 -2.16 -33.55
CA LYS A 68 -0.01 -0.98 -32.83
C LYS A 68 -1.14 -0.47 -31.94
N ASP A 69 -1.50 -1.22 -30.91
CA ASP A 69 -2.23 -0.69 -29.76
C ASP A 69 -1.17 -0.11 -28.81
N SER A 70 -0.81 1.16 -29.00
CA SER A 70 0.15 1.81 -28.12
C SER A 70 -0.44 1.86 -26.70
N LYS A 71 0.05 1.00 -25.81
CA LYS A 71 -0.28 1.05 -24.37
C LYS A 71 0.09 2.42 -23.81
N ILE A 72 -0.72 2.91 -22.89
CA ILE A 72 -0.44 4.14 -22.16
C ILE A 72 0.67 3.84 -21.15
N ILE A 73 1.73 4.65 -21.16
CA ILE A 73 2.77 4.57 -20.11
C ILE A 73 2.38 5.53 -18.98
N LEU A 74 2.16 4.99 -17.79
CA LEU A 74 1.87 5.76 -16.58
C LEU A 74 3.02 5.64 -15.57
N GLY A 75 3.18 6.64 -14.71
CA GLY A 75 4.05 6.58 -13.56
C GLY A 75 3.48 5.74 -12.41
N ASN A 76 4.23 5.63 -11.30
CA ASN A 76 3.76 4.99 -10.06
C ASN A 76 2.62 5.79 -9.39
N TYR A 77 2.59 7.10 -9.65
CA TYR A 77 1.55 8.02 -9.18
C TYR A 77 1.05 8.86 -10.33
N GLU A 78 -0.25 9.10 -10.40
CA GLU A 78 -0.89 9.89 -11.45
C GLU A 78 -1.99 10.77 -10.90
N TYR A 79 -2.37 11.80 -11.66
CA TYR A 79 -3.64 12.48 -11.44
C TYR A 79 -4.77 11.71 -12.11
N VAL A 80 -5.89 11.62 -11.40
CA VAL A 80 -7.13 11.05 -11.93
C VAL A 80 -8.22 12.09 -11.84
N TYR A 81 -9.17 12.00 -12.76
CA TYR A 81 -10.30 12.91 -12.81
C TYR A 81 -11.61 12.14 -12.80
N ILE A 82 -12.56 12.60 -11.98
CA ILE A 82 -13.91 12.05 -11.88
C ILE A 82 -14.86 13.08 -12.49
N PRO A 83 -15.33 12.87 -13.74
CA PRO A 83 -16.07 13.89 -14.48
C PRO A 83 -17.38 14.31 -13.84
N SER A 84 -18.10 13.37 -13.24
CA SER A 84 -19.40 13.63 -12.61
C SER A 84 -19.31 14.60 -11.43
N GLU A 85 -18.14 14.78 -10.83
CA GLU A 85 -17.92 15.62 -9.65
C GLU A 85 -16.97 16.79 -9.96
N ASN A 86 -16.52 16.93 -11.22
CA ASN A 86 -15.45 17.85 -11.59
C ASN A 86 -14.23 17.76 -10.65
N LEU A 87 -13.86 16.53 -10.27
CA LEU A 87 -12.95 16.27 -9.16
C LEU A 87 -11.63 15.69 -9.66
N LYS A 88 -10.51 16.39 -9.40
CA LYS A 88 -9.15 15.90 -9.65
C LYS A 88 -8.54 15.40 -8.34
N LEU A 89 -7.95 14.20 -8.37
CA LEU A 89 -7.34 13.56 -7.20
C LEU A 89 -6.00 12.94 -7.56
N LYS A 90 -5.09 12.85 -6.58
CA LYS A 90 -3.88 12.04 -6.69
C LYS A 90 -4.22 10.56 -6.53
N ALA A 91 -3.63 9.73 -7.37
CA ALA A 91 -3.76 8.29 -7.29
C ALA A 91 -2.40 7.60 -7.28
N LYS A 92 -2.36 6.44 -6.60
CA LYS A 92 -1.31 5.45 -6.79
C LYS A 92 -1.78 4.43 -7.82
N ILE A 93 -0.91 4.12 -8.78
CA ILE A 93 -1.11 3.05 -9.75
C ILE A 93 -0.70 1.73 -9.08
N ASP A 94 -1.66 0.85 -8.83
CA ASP A 94 -1.47 -0.34 -8.01
C ASP A 94 -1.79 -1.62 -8.82
N THR A 95 -0.75 -2.19 -9.41
CA THR A 95 -0.85 -3.44 -10.20
C THR A 95 -1.19 -4.66 -9.33
N GLY A 96 -1.03 -4.57 -8.01
CA GLY A 96 -1.39 -5.61 -7.04
C GLY A 96 -2.87 -5.58 -6.65
N ALA A 97 -3.54 -4.43 -6.79
CA ALA A 97 -4.95 -4.29 -6.46
C ALA A 97 -5.85 -4.81 -7.58
N THR A 98 -6.76 -5.74 -7.27
CA THR A 98 -7.76 -6.22 -8.26
C THR A 98 -8.75 -5.12 -8.67
N THR A 99 -9.18 -4.31 -7.70
CA THR A 99 -10.24 -3.31 -7.89
C THR A 99 -9.75 -1.94 -7.43
N THR A 100 -10.06 -0.91 -8.21
CA THR A 100 -9.89 0.50 -7.84
C THR A 100 -10.56 0.83 -6.49
N SER A 101 -9.90 1.66 -5.69
CA SER A 101 -10.42 2.16 -4.40
C SER A 101 -10.42 3.67 -4.37
N LEU A 102 -11.47 4.26 -3.80
CA LEU A 102 -11.63 5.70 -3.63
C LEU A 102 -11.82 6.03 -2.15
N HIS A 103 -11.08 7.03 -1.69
CA HIS A 103 -11.28 7.66 -0.41
C HIS A 103 -12.68 8.26 -0.35
N ALA A 104 -13.44 7.84 0.67
CA ALA A 104 -14.71 8.46 0.99
C ALA A 104 -14.96 8.39 2.50
N THR A 105 -15.68 9.38 3.02
CA THR A 105 -16.15 9.44 4.40
C THR A 105 -17.68 9.37 4.44
N ASN A 106 -18.26 9.31 5.65
CA ASN A 106 -19.72 9.26 5.85
C ASN A 106 -20.45 8.16 5.05
N ILE A 107 -19.78 7.04 4.82
CA ILE A 107 -20.27 5.94 3.97
C ILE A 107 -21.44 5.23 4.68
N LYS A 108 -22.67 5.45 4.20
CA LYS A 108 -23.89 4.89 4.78
C LYS A 108 -24.76 4.27 3.69
N ALA A 109 -25.10 3.00 3.83
CA ALA A 109 -26.07 2.35 2.93
C ALA A 109 -27.50 2.81 3.28
N PHE A 110 -28.35 2.88 2.27
CA PHE A 110 -29.77 3.15 2.41
C PHE A 110 -30.56 2.48 1.28
N GLU A 111 -31.88 2.45 1.40
CA GLU A 111 -32.78 1.96 0.37
C GLU A 111 -33.49 3.12 -0.32
N ARG A 112 -33.62 3.04 -1.64
CA ARG A 112 -34.40 3.98 -2.47
C ARG A 112 -35.05 3.19 -3.60
N ASP A 113 -36.38 3.27 -3.69
CA ASP A 113 -37.20 2.60 -4.70
C ASP A 113 -36.94 1.08 -4.78
N GLY A 114 -36.84 0.42 -3.61
CA GLY A 114 -36.55 -1.01 -3.49
C GLY A 114 -35.11 -1.42 -3.87
N LYS A 115 -34.23 -0.46 -4.19
CA LYS A 115 -32.83 -0.70 -4.56
C LYS A 115 -31.89 -0.28 -3.44
N LYS A 116 -30.75 -0.98 -3.32
CA LYS A 116 -29.69 -0.64 -2.35
C LYS A 116 -28.78 0.45 -2.90
N TRP A 117 -28.63 1.52 -2.14
CA TRP A 117 -27.78 2.67 -2.44
C TRP A 117 -26.77 2.90 -1.32
N VAL A 118 -25.72 3.65 -1.62
CA VAL A 118 -24.76 4.14 -0.63
C VAL A 118 -24.59 5.64 -0.81
N LYS A 119 -24.74 6.38 0.29
CA LYS A 119 -24.35 7.79 0.38
C LYS A 119 -22.96 7.90 1.00
N PHE A 120 -22.16 8.83 0.50
CA PHE A 120 -20.79 9.04 0.93
C PHE A 120 -20.34 10.47 0.60
N THR A 121 -19.27 10.91 1.25
CA THR A 121 -18.67 12.23 1.05
C THR A 121 -17.28 12.06 0.44
N LEU A 122 -17.02 12.81 -0.62
CA LEU A 122 -15.69 12.99 -1.22
C LEU A 122 -15.14 14.35 -0.79
N GLU A 123 -13.84 14.52 -0.90
CA GLU A 123 -13.13 15.75 -0.57
C GLU A 123 -12.18 16.09 -1.71
N ASN A 124 -12.15 17.37 -2.12
CA ASN A 124 -11.22 17.85 -3.13
C ASN A 124 -9.90 18.35 -2.52
N GLU A 125 -8.95 18.76 -3.36
CA GLU A 125 -7.63 19.23 -2.89
C GLU A 125 -7.71 20.50 -2.01
N LYS A 126 -8.84 21.23 -2.02
CA LYS A 126 -9.08 22.42 -1.18
C LYS A 126 -9.81 22.09 0.13
N GLY A 127 -10.16 20.83 0.37
CA GLY A 127 -10.96 20.41 1.52
C GLY A 127 -12.47 20.63 1.36
N GLU A 128 -12.94 20.99 0.16
CA GLU A 128 -14.37 21.14 -0.09
C GLU A 128 -15.04 19.76 -0.17
N LEU A 129 -16.15 19.61 0.55
CA LEU A 129 -16.88 18.35 0.68
C LEU A 129 -17.93 18.20 -0.42
N ILE A 130 -17.93 17.04 -1.09
CA ILE A 130 -18.85 16.69 -2.16
C ILE A 130 -19.67 15.48 -1.71
N ASN A 131 -20.96 15.67 -1.45
CA ASN A 131 -21.86 14.58 -1.07
C ASN A 131 -22.42 13.89 -2.30
N LYS A 132 -22.40 12.54 -2.30
CA LYS A 132 -22.94 11.74 -3.39
C LYS A 132 -23.69 10.52 -2.89
N ALA A 133 -24.64 10.07 -3.69
CA ALA A 133 -25.28 8.76 -3.54
C ALA A 133 -25.25 8.02 -4.86
N LEU A 134 -24.87 6.74 -4.82
CA LEU A 134 -24.86 5.84 -5.98
C LEU A 134 -25.48 4.49 -5.63
N PRO A 135 -26.06 3.77 -6.61
CA PRO A 135 -26.46 2.38 -6.44
C PRO A 135 -25.27 1.50 -6.04
N ILE A 136 -25.49 0.57 -5.12
CA ILE A 136 -24.47 -0.42 -4.75
C ILE A 136 -24.45 -1.51 -5.82
N SER A 137 -23.32 -1.69 -6.50
CA SER A 137 -23.14 -2.78 -7.47
C SER A 137 -22.90 -4.12 -6.77
N ARG A 138 -22.06 -4.14 -5.73
CA ARG A 138 -21.85 -5.28 -4.84
C ARG A 138 -21.24 -4.87 -3.50
N ILE A 139 -21.15 -5.82 -2.59
CA ILE A 139 -20.44 -5.68 -1.31
C ILE A 139 -19.25 -6.63 -1.32
N VAL A 140 -18.08 -6.15 -0.89
CA VAL A 140 -16.88 -6.98 -0.72
C VAL A 140 -16.39 -6.95 0.72
N TYR A 141 -15.76 -8.04 1.15
CA TYR A 141 -15.16 -8.17 2.48
C TYR A 141 -13.65 -8.27 2.34
N ILE A 142 -12.94 -7.25 2.83
CA ILE A 142 -11.48 -7.19 2.78
C ILE A 142 -10.95 -7.87 4.04
N LYS A 143 -10.27 -9.01 3.86
CA LYS A 143 -9.58 -9.70 4.95
C LYS A 143 -8.48 -8.81 5.50
N ARG A 144 -8.37 -8.73 6.83
CA ARG A 144 -7.31 -7.99 7.53
C ARG A 144 -6.59 -8.95 8.47
N HIS A 145 -5.27 -8.94 8.44
CA HIS A 145 -4.48 -9.74 9.39
C HIS A 145 -4.71 -9.21 10.80
N GLY A 146 -5.09 -10.10 11.72
CA GLY A 146 -5.32 -9.76 13.13
C GLY A 146 -6.54 -8.88 13.41
N ALA A 147 -7.42 -8.64 12.43
CA ALA A 147 -8.62 -7.82 12.64
C ALA A 147 -9.83 -8.37 11.89
N LYS A 148 -11.03 -7.92 12.28
CA LYS A 148 -12.28 -8.28 11.58
C LYS A 148 -12.22 -7.82 10.12
N ASN A 149 -12.86 -8.60 9.25
CA ASN A 149 -13.00 -8.26 7.84
C ASN A 149 -13.65 -6.88 7.69
N GLN A 150 -13.09 -6.05 6.82
CA GLN A 150 -13.66 -4.75 6.50
C GLN A 150 -14.67 -4.89 5.35
N LYS A 151 -15.94 -4.62 5.63
CA LYS A 151 -16.98 -4.47 4.60
C LYS A 151 -16.71 -3.20 3.78
N ARG A 152 -16.74 -3.31 2.45
CA ARG A 152 -16.69 -2.16 1.53
C ARG A 152 -17.83 -2.26 0.51
N TYR A 153 -18.46 -1.12 0.24
CA TYR A 153 -19.44 -0.99 -0.83
C TYR A 153 -18.71 -0.74 -2.16
N VAL A 154 -19.21 -1.35 -3.23
CA VAL A 154 -18.75 -1.13 -4.59
C VAL A 154 -19.80 -0.35 -5.34
N VAL A 155 -19.35 0.67 -6.08
CA VAL A 155 -20.17 1.52 -6.95
C VAL A 155 -19.50 1.58 -8.31
N GLN A 156 -20.27 1.81 -9.39
CA GLN A 156 -19.68 2.12 -10.69
C GLN A 156 -19.42 3.61 -10.80
N MET A 157 -18.21 3.98 -11.20
CA MET A 157 -17.82 5.37 -11.42
C MET A 157 -16.95 5.47 -12.67
N ARG A 158 -17.12 6.57 -13.41
CA ARG A 158 -16.25 6.90 -14.53
C ARG A 158 -15.01 7.59 -14.00
N ILE A 159 -13.85 6.99 -14.27
CA ILE A 159 -12.54 7.50 -13.87
C ILE A 159 -11.73 7.78 -15.12
N ASN A 160 -11.11 8.96 -15.16
CA ASN A 160 -10.22 9.37 -16.24
C ASN A 160 -8.77 9.39 -15.73
N VAL A 161 -7.87 8.79 -16.49
CA VAL A 161 -6.43 8.78 -16.24
C VAL A 161 -5.71 8.99 -17.56
N ALA A 162 -4.81 9.98 -17.62
CA ALA A 162 -4.20 10.42 -18.87
C ALA A 162 -5.28 10.65 -19.96
N ASN A 163 -5.13 10.05 -21.14
CA ASN A 163 -6.08 10.14 -22.26
C ASN A 163 -7.19 9.07 -22.26
N SER A 164 -7.29 8.25 -21.20
CA SER A 164 -8.26 7.16 -21.06
C SER A 164 -9.40 7.53 -20.11
N SER A 165 -10.62 7.10 -20.44
CA SER A 165 -11.82 7.22 -19.62
C SER A 165 -12.47 5.85 -19.51
N GLN A 166 -12.67 5.34 -18.29
CA GLN A 166 -13.22 4.00 -18.07
C GLN A 166 -14.33 4.05 -17.02
N LEU A 167 -15.44 3.37 -17.29
CA LEU A 167 -16.46 3.07 -16.27
C LEU A 167 -16.02 1.82 -15.51
N VAL A 168 -15.65 1.98 -14.24
CA VAL A 168 -15.07 0.90 -13.44
C VAL A 168 -15.78 0.72 -12.11
N ASP A 169 -15.68 -0.49 -11.57
CA ASP A 169 -16.01 -0.73 -10.17
C ASP A 169 -15.02 -0.03 -9.25
N VAL A 170 -15.56 0.72 -8.30
CA VAL A 170 -14.81 1.46 -7.29
C VAL A 170 -15.28 1.04 -5.90
N THR A 171 -14.33 0.60 -5.09
CA THR A 171 -14.57 0.30 -3.68
C THR A 171 -14.46 1.59 -2.85
N LEU A 172 -15.48 1.87 -2.04
CA LEU A 172 -15.49 3.01 -1.13
C LEU A 172 -14.83 2.63 0.21
N THR A 173 -13.85 3.40 0.65
CA THR A 173 -13.18 3.18 1.94
C THR A 173 -12.64 4.47 2.52
N ASP A 174 -12.60 4.56 3.84
CA ASP A 174 -11.79 5.58 4.51
C ASP A 174 -10.30 5.30 4.26
N ARG A 175 -9.59 6.32 3.79
CA ARG A 175 -8.17 6.35 3.47
C ARG A 175 -7.51 7.63 4.00
N SER A 176 -8.12 8.30 4.99
CA SER A 176 -7.61 9.52 5.63
C SER A 176 -6.16 9.39 6.13
N LYS A 177 -5.73 8.16 6.44
CA LYS A 177 -4.36 7.85 6.88
C LYS A 177 -3.35 7.62 5.74
N PHE A 178 -3.74 7.78 4.48
CA PHE A 178 -2.91 7.51 3.31
C PHE A 178 -2.73 8.79 2.48
N SER A 179 -1.55 8.97 1.89
CA SER A 179 -1.24 10.13 1.04
C SER A 179 -1.97 10.16 -0.30
N TYR A 180 -2.48 9.00 -0.76
CA TYR A 180 -3.16 8.87 -2.04
C TYR A 180 -4.63 8.45 -1.82
N PRO A 181 -5.59 9.35 -2.07
CA PRO A 181 -7.01 9.06 -1.89
C PRO A 181 -7.52 8.01 -2.88
N VAL A 182 -6.86 7.82 -4.02
CA VAL A 182 -7.26 6.83 -5.03
C VAL A 182 -6.17 5.76 -5.21
N LEU A 183 -6.61 4.51 -5.33
CA LEU A 183 -5.81 3.40 -5.89
C LEU A 183 -6.42 3.01 -7.22
N ILE A 184 -5.64 3.04 -8.30
CA ILE A 184 -6.06 2.54 -9.61
C ILE A 184 -5.60 1.09 -9.75
N GLY A 185 -6.56 0.17 -9.76
CA GLY A 185 -6.31 -1.28 -9.78
C GLY A 185 -6.35 -1.91 -11.18
N LYS A 186 -6.13 -3.22 -11.23
CA LYS A 186 -6.13 -4.04 -12.46
C LYS A 186 -7.41 -3.91 -13.29
N ASN A 187 -8.57 -3.69 -12.66
CA ASN A 187 -9.82 -3.48 -13.39
C ASN A 187 -9.82 -2.22 -14.27
N PHE A 188 -8.94 -1.26 -13.98
CA PHE A 188 -8.65 -0.13 -14.87
C PHE A 188 -7.43 -0.40 -15.76
N LEU A 189 -6.38 -1.06 -15.25
CA LEU A 189 -5.08 -1.14 -15.94
C LEU A 189 -4.97 -2.20 -17.04
N THR A 190 -5.72 -3.30 -16.89
CA THR A 190 -5.53 -4.52 -17.71
C THR A 190 -5.72 -4.22 -19.20
N GLY A 191 -4.76 -4.66 -20.02
CA GLY A 191 -4.80 -4.51 -21.47
C GLY A 191 -4.43 -3.14 -22.02
N MET A 192 -4.39 -2.08 -21.19
CA MET A 192 -4.25 -0.70 -21.67
C MET A 192 -2.97 0.01 -21.22
N VAL A 193 -2.35 -0.42 -20.11
CA VAL A 193 -1.32 0.35 -19.42
C VAL A 193 -0.01 -0.42 -19.23
N LEU A 194 1.12 0.29 -19.38
CA LEU A 194 2.43 -0.07 -18.85
C LEU A 194 2.79 0.91 -17.72
N VAL A 195 3.36 0.41 -16.63
CA VAL A 195 3.71 1.24 -15.45
C VAL A 195 5.22 1.41 -15.35
N ASP A 196 5.68 2.64 -15.49
CA ASP A 196 7.06 3.06 -15.27
C ASP A 196 7.21 3.58 -13.83
N VAL A 197 7.74 2.73 -12.95
CA VAL A 197 7.86 3.03 -11.51
C VAL A 197 8.84 4.17 -11.19
N SER A 198 9.67 4.59 -12.16
CA SER A 198 10.60 5.71 -12.01
C SER A 198 9.91 7.08 -12.17
N LYS A 199 8.70 7.10 -12.72
CA LYS A 199 7.96 8.32 -13.05
C LYS A 199 6.78 8.58 -12.13
N LYS A 200 6.32 9.84 -12.11
CA LYS A 200 5.14 10.31 -11.38
C LYS A 200 4.51 11.48 -12.13
N PHE A 201 3.19 11.58 -12.08
CA PHE A 201 2.39 12.67 -12.67
C PHE A 201 2.77 12.94 -14.12
N THR A 202 2.81 11.87 -14.93
CA THR A 202 3.35 11.94 -16.29
C THR A 202 2.42 12.67 -17.25
N GLN A 203 1.11 12.63 -16.98
CA GLN A 203 0.08 13.13 -17.88
C GLN A 203 -1.11 13.72 -17.11
N GLU A 204 -1.67 14.82 -17.62
CA GLU A 204 -2.93 15.34 -17.10
C GLU A 204 -4.11 14.48 -17.61
N PRO A 205 -5.07 14.14 -16.72
CA PRO A 205 -6.25 13.40 -17.13
C PRO A 205 -7.19 14.27 -17.97
N ILE A 206 -7.79 13.69 -19.01
CA ILE A 206 -8.85 14.35 -19.77
C ILE A 206 -10.03 14.71 -18.86
N LYS A 207 -10.60 15.91 -19.05
CA LYS A 207 -11.75 16.38 -18.25
C LYS A 207 -13.11 15.92 -18.78
N LYS A 208 -13.20 15.54 -20.05
CA LYS A 208 -14.48 15.09 -20.63
C LYS A 208 -14.63 13.59 -20.44
N ALA A 209 -15.85 13.14 -20.17
CA ALA A 209 -16.20 11.74 -20.39
C ALA A 209 -16.13 11.48 -21.91
N LYS A 210 -15.35 10.47 -22.31
CA LYS A 210 -15.45 9.90 -23.67
C LYS A 210 -16.53 8.83 -23.68
#